data_AF-A0A7X7YLJ4-F1
#
_entry.id   AF-A0A7X7YLJ4-F1
#
_cell.length_a   1.000
_cell.length_b   1.000
_cell.length_c   1.000
_cell.angle_alpha   90.00
_cell.angle_beta   90.00
_cell.angle_gamma   90.00
#
_symmetry.space_group_name_H-M   'P 1'
#
loop_
_entity.id
_entity.type
_entity.pdbx_description
1 polymer ?
#
loop_
_entity_poly.entity_id
_entity_poly.type
_entity_poly.pdbx_seq_one_letter_code
_entity_poly.pdbx_strand_id
1 'polypeptide(L)'
;MVGEKEGARHFVTRVFTIEPGGYTPKHTHPWEHEILVIKGKGTVFTEEGDREVEPGTALFVPPGSVHQLSNRSDENFVFACVVPMEGET
;
A
#
# COMPACT_ATOMS: atom_id res chain seq x y z
N MET A 1 12.82 0.13 5.19
CA MET A 1 12.27 -1.21 4.93
C MET A 1 12.70 -2.11 6.07
N VAL A 2 11.86 -3.05 6.47
CA VAL A 2 12.19 -4.10 7.43
C VAL A 2 11.84 -5.43 6.75
N GLY A 3 12.83 -6.27 6.46
CA GLY A 3 12.69 -7.56 5.79
C GLY A 3 13.70 -8.58 6.31
N GLU A 4 14.07 -9.56 5.48
CA GLU A 4 14.97 -10.67 5.86
C GLU A 4 16.29 -10.18 6.47
N LYS A 5 16.86 -9.10 5.90
CA LYS A 5 18.12 -8.51 6.34
C LYS A 5 18.07 -7.95 7.77
N GLU A 6 16.89 -7.57 8.24
CA GLU A 6 16.64 -7.09 9.60
C GLU A 6 16.20 -8.22 10.55
N GLY A 7 16.13 -9.47 10.07
CA GLY A 7 15.75 -10.65 10.84
C GLY A 7 14.25 -10.92 10.88
N ALA A 8 13.43 -10.22 10.09
CA ALA A 8 12.01 -10.53 9.94
C ALA A 8 11.85 -11.87 9.20
N ARG A 9 10.92 -12.72 9.68
CA ARG A 9 10.74 -14.09 9.18
C ARG A 9 9.42 -14.35 8.45
N HIS A 10 8.47 -13.42 8.59
CA HIS A 10 7.09 -13.64 8.14
C HIS A 10 6.60 -12.51 7.25
N PHE A 11 7.00 -11.27 7.55
CA PHE A 11 6.47 -10.09 6.90
C PHE A 11 7.58 -9.11 6.55
N VAL A 12 7.32 -8.34 5.49
CA VAL A 12 8.16 -7.28 5.00
C VAL A 12 7.39 -5.98 5.07
N THR A 13 7.96 -4.99 5.76
CA THR A 13 7.38 -3.66 5.89
C THR A 13 8.13 -2.67 5.04
N ARG A 14 7.40 -1.97 4.17
CA ARG A 14 7.91 -0.91 3.30
C ARG A 14 7.17 0.38 3.58
N VAL A 15 7.85 1.51 3.45
CA VAL A 15 7.22 2.84 3.48
C VAL A 15 7.37 3.43 2.10
N PHE A 16 6.24 3.82 1.51
CA PHE A 16 6.19 4.40 0.18
C PHE A 16 5.80 5.87 0.27
N THR A 17 6.29 6.65 -0.67
CA THR A 17 5.82 8.02 -0.93
C THR A 17 5.37 8.08 -2.37
N ILE A 18 4.13 8.52 -2.59
CA ILE A 18 3.59 8.82 -3.91
C ILE A 18 3.49 10.35 -3.99
N GLU A 19 4.26 10.94 -4.90
CA GLU A 19 4.21 12.37 -5.20
C GLU A 19 2.85 12.77 -5.84
N PRO A 20 2.47 14.06 -5.83
CA PRO A 20 1.26 14.54 -6.48
C PRO A 20 1.09 14.01 -7.92
N GLY A 21 -0.07 13.45 -8.23
CA GLY A 21 -0.37 12.84 -9.53
C GLY A 21 0.22 11.44 -9.76
N GLY A 22 1.05 10.93 -8.85
CA GLY A 22 1.65 9.60 -8.93
C GLY A 22 0.68 8.47 -8.59
N TYR A 23 1.06 7.25 -8.95
CA TYR A 23 0.31 6.02 -8.65
C TYR A 23 1.20 4.78 -8.65
N THR A 24 0.77 3.74 -7.93
CA THR A 24 1.34 2.39 -8.04
C THR A 24 0.80 1.68 -9.29
N PRO A 25 1.46 0.64 -9.81
CA PRO A 25 0.86 -0.19 -10.86
C PRO A 25 -0.48 -0.77 -10.42
N LYS A 26 -1.44 -0.87 -11.35
CA LYS A 26 -2.69 -1.61 -11.13
C LYS A 26 -2.45 -3.09 -11.37
N HIS A 27 -2.52 -3.91 -10.33
CA HIS A 27 -2.15 -5.33 -10.41
C HIS A 27 -2.86 -6.18 -9.35
N THR A 28 -2.59 -7.49 -9.37
CA THR A 28 -3.09 -8.49 -8.42
C THR A 28 -2.02 -9.57 -8.20
N HIS A 29 -2.08 -10.26 -7.07
CA HIS A 29 -1.17 -11.34 -6.68
C HIS A 29 -1.80 -12.18 -5.55
N PRO A 30 -1.27 -13.40 -5.27
CA PRO A 30 -1.90 -14.33 -4.34
C PRO A 30 -1.66 -14.04 -2.84
N TRP A 31 -0.90 -13.01 -2.49
CA TRP A 31 -0.74 -12.55 -1.11
C TRP A 31 -1.56 -11.29 -0.81
N GLU A 32 -1.79 -11.04 0.47
CA GLU A 32 -2.51 -9.88 0.99
C GLU A 32 -1.61 -8.65 1.19
N HIS A 33 -2.23 -7.48 1.37
CA HIS A 33 -1.57 -6.31 1.95
C HIS A 33 -2.30 -5.81 3.18
N GLU A 34 -1.53 -5.42 4.18
CA GLU A 34 -1.96 -4.51 5.23
C GLU A 34 -1.28 -3.16 5.05
N ILE A 35 -2.06 -2.08 4.94
CA ILE A 35 -1.54 -0.73 4.69
C ILE A 35 -2.00 0.20 5.79
N LEU A 36 -1.09 1.04 6.27
CA LEU A 36 -1.39 2.13 7.20
C LEU A 36 -0.98 3.46 6.58
N VAL A 37 -1.94 4.38 6.44
CA VAL A 37 -1.65 5.73 5.95
C VAL A 37 -0.99 6.56 7.04
N ILE A 38 0.16 7.16 6.72
CA ILE A 38 1.00 7.92 7.64
C ILE A 38 0.82 9.43 7.40
N LYS A 39 0.79 9.88 6.15
CA LYS A 39 0.71 11.31 5.79
C LYS A 39 -0.01 11.51 4.46
N GLY A 40 -0.72 12.63 4.34
CA GLY A 40 -1.40 13.04 3.11
C GLY A 40 -2.65 12.20 2.83
N LYS A 41 -3.30 12.51 1.70
CA LYS A 41 -4.49 11.79 1.24
C LYS A 41 -4.16 10.95 0.01
N GLY A 42 -4.75 9.78 -0.07
CA GLY A 42 -4.63 8.87 -1.21
C GLY A 42 -5.97 8.39 -1.69
N THR A 43 -5.98 7.76 -2.85
CA THR A 43 -7.13 7.05 -3.40
C THR A 43 -6.75 5.61 -3.67
N VAL A 44 -7.51 4.67 -3.13
CA VAL A 44 -7.36 3.24 -3.37
C VAL A 44 -8.44 2.79 -4.35
N PHE A 45 -8.01 2.23 -5.47
CA PHE A 45 -8.89 1.54 -6.41
C PHE A 45 -9.27 0.17 -5.84
N THR A 46 -10.57 -0.10 -5.78
CA THR A 46 -11.13 -1.42 -5.48
C THR A 46 -12.18 -1.78 -6.53
N GLU A 47 -12.59 -3.05 -6.61
CA GLU A 47 -13.67 -3.47 -7.52
C GLU A 47 -15.01 -2.80 -7.21
N GLU A 48 -15.22 -2.38 -5.97
CA GLU A 48 -16.41 -1.64 -5.52
C GLU A 48 -16.33 -0.13 -5.81
N GLY A 49 -15.21 0.35 -6.35
CA GLY A 49 -14.95 1.74 -6.64
C GLY A 49 -13.75 2.33 -5.89
N ASP A 50 -13.45 3.58 -6.20
CA ASP A 50 -12.38 4.34 -5.56
C ASP A 50 -12.77 4.73 -4.14
N ARG A 51 -11.84 4.57 -3.19
CA ARG A 51 -11.99 5.00 -1.79
C ARG A 51 -10.88 5.95 -1.42
N GLU A 52 -11.24 7.10 -0.83
CA GLU A 52 -10.26 8.02 -0.27
C GLU A 52 -9.76 7.53 1.09
N VAL A 53 -8.48 7.80 1.36
CA VAL A 53 -7.81 7.38 2.57
C VAL A 53 -6.95 8.51 3.11
N GLU A 54 -6.83 8.60 4.42
CA GLU A 54 -6.15 9.69 5.13
C GLU A 54 -5.35 9.16 6.33
N PRO A 55 -4.48 9.97 6.97
CA PRO A 55 -3.61 9.51 8.05
C PRO A 55 -4.38 8.80 9.17
N GLY A 56 -3.88 7.64 9.59
CA GLY A 56 -4.54 6.77 10.57
C GLY A 56 -5.50 5.75 9.96
N THR A 57 -5.80 5.83 8.65
CA THR A 57 -6.58 4.81 7.95
C THR A 57 -5.75 3.53 7.79
N ALA A 58 -6.28 2.41 8.27
CA ALA A 58 -5.78 1.07 7.99
C ALA A 58 -6.60 0.42 6.86
N LEU A 59 -5.93 -0.26 5.93
CA LEU A 59 -6.53 -0.90 4.78
C LEU A 59 -6.07 -2.35 4.71
N PHE A 60 -7.02 -3.21 4.39
CA PHE A 60 -6.76 -4.61 4.05
C PHE A 60 -7.05 -4.81 2.57
N VAL A 61 -6.07 -5.32 1.82
CA VAL A 61 -6.23 -5.73 0.43
C VAL A 61 -6.16 -7.26 0.39
N PRO A 62 -7.30 -7.94 0.14
CA PRO A 62 -7.33 -9.40 0.11
C PRO A 62 -6.44 -9.98 -1.01
N PRO A 63 -5.95 -11.21 -0.83
CA PRO A 63 -5.35 -11.98 -1.91
C PRO A 63 -6.20 -12.01 -3.18
N GLY A 64 -5.58 -11.84 -4.34
CA GLY A 64 -6.27 -11.91 -5.64
C GLY A 64 -7.07 -10.66 -6.01
N SER A 65 -7.24 -9.68 -5.10
CA SER A 65 -7.92 -8.42 -5.43
C SER A 65 -7.06 -7.53 -6.33
N VAL A 66 -7.64 -7.02 -7.41
CA VAL A 66 -7.01 -5.98 -8.22
C VAL A 66 -6.98 -4.67 -7.42
N HIS A 67 -5.80 -4.09 -7.25
CA HIS A 67 -5.63 -2.90 -6.44
C HIS A 67 -4.66 -1.90 -7.08
N GLN A 68 -4.85 -0.64 -6.72
CA GLN A 68 -3.97 0.47 -7.07
C GLN A 68 -4.07 1.55 -5.99
N LEU A 69 -2.94 2.15 -5.60
CA LEU A 69 -2.92 3.35 -4.79
C LEU A 69 -2.49 4.52 -5.68
N SER A 70 -3.20 5.63 -5.59
CA SER A 70 -2.91 6.85 -6.35
C SER A 70 -2.96 8.07 -5.45
N ASN A 71 -2.22 9.11 -5.84
CA ASN A 71 -2.25 10.40 -5.18
C ASN A 71 -2.87 11.45 -6.10
N ARG A 72 -4.11 11.83 -5.80
CA ARG A 72 -4.85 12.88 -6.53
C ARG A 72 -4.78 14.24 -5.84
N SER A 73 -4.01 14.35 -4.76
CA SER A 73 -3.81 15.58 -4.01
C SER A 73 -2.58 16.36 -4.49
N ASP A 74 -2.36 17.53 -3.90
CA ASP A 74 -1.21 18.41 -4.12
C ASP A 74 -0.07 18.22 -3.10
N GLU A 75 -0.22 17.29 -2.15
CA GLU A 75 0.80 16.94 -1.16
C GLU A 75 1.29 15.49 -1.34
N ASN A 76 2.43 15.14 -0.72
CA ASN A 76 2.93 13.77 -0.71
C ASN A 76 2.02 12.83 0.09
N PHE A 77 1.63 11.71 -0.53
CA PHE A 77 0.92 10.61 0.11
C PHE A 77 1.91 9.55 0.58
N VAL A 78 1.95 9.29 1.89
CA VAL A 78 2.90 8.38 2.54
C VAL A 78 2.16 7.30 3.32
N PHE A 79 2.54 6.04 3.09
CA PHE A 79 1.94 4.90 3.78
C PHE A 79 2.97 3.80 4.05
N ALA A 80 2.75 3.04 5.12
CA ALA A 80 3.40 1.76 5.35
C ALA A 80 2.58 0.66 4.66
N CYS A 81 3.28 -0.29 4.05
CA CYS A 81 2.70 -1.47 3.42
C CYS A 81 3.44 -2.70 3.96
N VAL A 82 2.67 -3.62 4.53
CA VAL A 82 3.12 -4.88 5.09
C VAL A 82 2.59 -6.00 4.22
N VAL A 83 3.49 -6.88 3.80
CA VAL A 83 3.17 -8.07 3.01
C VAL A 83 3.88 -9.29 3.59
N PRO A 84 3.44 -10.52 3.29
CA PRO A 84 4.22 -11.73 3.54
C PRO A 84 5.57 -11.71 2.82
N MET A 85 6.53 -12.54 3.27
CA MET A 85 7.87 -12.62 2.65
C MET A 85 7.86 -12.87 1.13
N GLU A 86 6.91 -13.66 0.63
CA GLU A 86 6.73 -13.90 -0.81
C GLU A 86 6.37 -12.65 -1.63
N GLY A 87 5.94 -11.57 -0.97
CA GLY A 87 5.68 -10.27 -1.61
C GLY A 87 6.91 -9.36 -1.74
N GLU A 88 8.10 -9.82 -1.31
CA GLU A 88 9.38 -9.14 -1.51
C GLU A 88 10.09 -9.55 -2.81
N THR A 89 9.79 -10.75 -3.33
CA THR A 89 10.49 -11.37 -4.47
C THR A 89 10.15 -10.77 -5.82
#